data_AF-A0A7C5BF31-F1
#
_entry.id   AF-A0A7C5BF31-F1
#
_cell.length_a   1.000
_cell.length_b   1.000
_cell.length_c   1.000
_cell.angle_alpha   90.00
_cell.angle_beta   90.00
_cell.angle_gamma   90.00
#
_symmetry.space_group_name_H-M   'P 1'
#
loop_
_entity.id
_entity.type
_entity.pdbx_description
1 polymer ?
#
loop_
_entity_poly.entity_id
_entity_poly.type
_entity_poly.pdbx_seq_one_letter_code
_entity_poly.pdbx_strand_id
1 'polypeptide(L)'
;KGFEIILKNPNVKAIFVNIFGGIVRCDRIANGILEATKMVDVHVPVVVRLDGTNAPEAAEILKNANISNVIAATDLADGAAKAVAAAKGEEYMSILVNKDTKVIVQGFTGSEGTFHAEQCIAYGTNIVGGVTPNKGGQEHLGKPVFNTVKDAVNATGATVSMVFVPPAFVADAVMEAADAGIELAVIITEGAPVRDMQAAKAYATKNGMKTIGPNCPGIITADECKIGIMPGNIFKKGNVGLISKSGTLTYEGANQVCNEGYGITTAVGIGGDPIIGLSYKQLLTMFEADPETEAIVMIGEIGGDLEIQAAEFIKENIKKPVVAFIAGQTAPKGKRMGHAGAIVSGSAGTAAEKMAALEAAGVKVVVSPAEIGKAVKEVLS
;
A
#
# COMPACT_ATOMS: atom_id res chain seq x y z
N LYS A 1 21.41 31.15 4.35
CA LYS A 1 21.60 31.58 5.76
C LYS A 1 20.80 30.75 6.77
N GLY A 2 19.45 30.77 6.80
CA GLY A 2 18.67 29.99 7.78
C GLY A 2 18.98 28.48 7.73
N PHE A 3 18.89 27.88 6.54
CA PHE A 3 19.24 26.48 6.32
C PHE A 3 20.71 26.17 6.63
N GLU A 4 21.66 27.03 6.20
CA GLU A 4 23.09 26.86 6.53
C GLU A 4 23.35 26.77 8.04
N ILE A 5 22.65 27.58 8.86
CA ILE A 5 22.82 27.55 10.32
C ILE A 5 22.30 26.24 10.90
N ILE A 6 21.12 25.80 10.46
CA ILE A 6 20.49 24.55 10.92
C ILE A 6 21.35 23.35 10.54
N LEU A 7 21.82 23.29 9.29
CA LEU A 7 22.60 22.18 8.74
C LEU A 7 24.03 22.07 9.27
N LYS A 8 24.51 23.05 10.06
CA LYS A 8 25.77 22.89 10.82
C LYS A 8 25.69 21.76 11.86
N ASN A 9 24.48 21.39 12.30
CA ASN A 9 24.29 20.26 13.18
C ASN A 9 24.09 18.98 12.36
N PRO A 10 25.03 18.01 12.39
CA PRO A 10 24.93 16.78 11.60
C PRO A 10 23.78 15.85 12.06
N ASN A 11 23.15 16.13 13.20
CA ASN A 11 22.02 15.35 13.71
C ASN A 11 20.67 15.79 13.12
N VAL A 12 20.62 16.86 12.32
CA VAL A 12 19.36 17.28 11.67
C VAL A 12 18.96 16.23 10.64
N LYS A 13 17.71 15.78 10.72
CA LYS A 13 17.14 14.76 9.81
C LYS A 13 16.03 15.28 8.90
N ALA A 14 15.37 16.36 9.29
CA ALA A 14 14.44 17.11 8.47
C ALA A 14 14.36 18.56 8.97
N ILE A 15 13.89 19.47 8.14
CA ILE A 15 13.64 20.87 8.49
C ILE A 15 12.14 21.15 8.33
N PHE A 16 11.48 21.59 9.39
CA PHE A 16 10.08 22.03 9.30
C PHE A 16 9.99 23.56 9.27
N VAL A 17 9.61 24.10 8.11
CA VAL A 17 9.37 25.52 7.89
C VAL A 17 7.87 25.80 8.04
N ASN A 18 7.49 26.31 9.21
CA ASN A 18 6.12 26.70 9.51
C ASN A 18 5.99 28.22 9.49
N ILE A 19 5.17 28.74 8.58
CA ILE A 19 4.86 30.17 8.46
C ILE A 19 3.36 30.36 8.65
N PHE A 20 3.02 31.24 9.60
CA PHE A 20 1.66 31.61 9.94
C PHE A 20 1.58 33.13 10.10
N GLY A 21 0.73 33.81 9.32
CA GLY A 21 0.47 35.23 9.52
C GLY A 21 -0.28 35.90 8.38
N GLY A 22 -1.35 36.63 8.71
CA GLY A 22 -2.28 37.22 7.74
C GLY A 22 -1.74 38.33 6.84
N ILE A 23 -0.53 38.84 7.08
CA ILE A 23 0.13 39.88 6.26
C ILE A 23 1.31 39.29 5.45
N VAL A 24 1.70 38.05 5.74
CA VAL A 24 2.84 37.41 5.09
C VAL A 24 2.41 36.92 3.72
N ARG A 25 3.14 37.34 2.68
CA ARG A 25 2.95 36.86 1.31
C ARG A 25 3.60 35.49 1.12
N CYS A 26 2.79 34.44 1.25
CA CYS A 26 3.22 33.05 1.19
C CYS A 26 3.87 32.68 -0.14
N ASP A 27 3.38 33.22 -1.26
CA ASP A 27 3.94 33.00 -2.60
C ASP A 27 5.40 33.46 -2.73
N ARG A 28 5.74 34.62 -2.13
CA ARG A 28 7.13 35.10 -2.06
C ARG A 28 8.00 34.21 -1.17
N ILE A 29 7.44 33.74 -0.06
CA ILE A 29 8.15 32.85 0.86
C ILE A 29 8.42 31.49 0.19
N ALA A 30 7.45 30.91 -0.51
CA ALA A 30 7.61 29.68 -1.26
C ALA A 30 8.77 29.79 -2.25
N ASN A 31 8.78 30.83 -3.10
CA ASN A 31 9.88 31.06 -4.04
C ASN A 31 11.24 31.23 -3.33
N GLY A 32 11.28 31.99 -2.23
CA GLY A 32 12.51 32.17 -1.45
C GLY A 32 13.04 30.87 -0.83
N ILE A 33 12.15 29.97 -0.40
CA ILE A 33 12.52 28.64 0.09
C ILE A 33 13.12 27.81 -1.05
N LEU A 34 12.47 27.77 -2.21
CA LEU A 34 12.92 27.01 -3.38
C LEU A 34 14.26 27.52 -3.94
N GLU A 35 14.49 28.83 -3.92
CA GLU A 35 15.79 29.41 -4.28
C GLU A 35 16.86 29.02 -3.25
N ALA A 36 16.53 29.09 -1.97
CA ALA A 36 17.46 28.74 -0.89
C ALA A 36 17.85 27.25 -0.91
N THR A 37 16.93 26.34 -1.24
CA THR A 37 17.25 24.91 -1.38
C THR A 37 18.09 24.59 -2.61
N LYS A 38 18.09 25.45 -3.64
CA LYS A 38 18.98 25.32 -4.81
C LYS A 38 20.37 25.90 -4.56
N MET A 39 20.45 26.98 -3.77
CA MET A 39 21.72 27.67 -3.48
C MET A 39 22.52 27.03 -2.34
N VAL A 40 21.84 26.37 -1.41
CA VAL A 40 22.43 25.68 -0.26
C VAL A 40 22.29 24.17 -0.49
N ASP A 41 23.32 23.39 -0.20
CA ASP A 41 23.25 21.91 -0.24
C ASP A 41 22.38 21.36 0.91
N VAL A 42 21.06 21.51 0.76
CA VAL A 42 20.07 21.03 1.71
C VAL A 42 19.85 19.54 1.48
N HIS A 43 20.68 18.71 2.11
CA HIS A 43 20.67 17.25 1.95
C HIS A 43 19.61 16.51 2.79
N VAL A 44 18.74 17.24 3.49
CA VAL A 44 17.65 16.69 4.32
C VAL A 44 16.30 17.19 3.80
N PRO A 45 15.19 16.45 4.03
CA PRO A 45 13.87 16.92 3.62
C PRO A 45 13.47 18.22 4.31
N VAL A 46 12.78 19.10 3.57
CA VAL A 46 12.24 20.37 4.03
C VAL A 46 10.72 20.32 3.93
N VAL A 47 10.05 20.19 5.06
CA VAL A 47 8.58 20.26 5.14
C VAL A 47 8.17 21.71 5.28
N VAL A 48 7.25 22.18 4.45
CA VAL A 48 6.86 23.58 4.36
C VAL A 48 5.36 23.73 4.54
N ARG A 49 4.95 24.42 5.60
CA ARG A 49 3.57 24.84 5.84
C ARG A 49 3.46 26.35 5.76
N LEU A 50 2.63 26.85 4.85
CA LEU A 50 2.43 28.29 4.63
C LEU A 50 0.95 28.63 4.82
N ASP A 51 0.66 29.56 5.73
CA ASP A 51 -0.68 30.07 6.00
C ASP A 51 -0.64 31.58 6.18
N GLY A 52 -1.33 32.30 5.29
CA GLY A 52 -1.22 33.74 5.12
C GLY A 52 -1.77 34.21 3.78
N THR A 53 -1.35 35.40 3.34
CA THR A 53 -1.78 35.96 2.05
C THR A 53 -1.20 35.13 0.89
N ASN A 54 -2.03 34.75 -0.07
CA ASN A 54 -1.68 33.91 -1.22
C ASN A 54 -1.18 32.49 -0.85
N ALA A 55 -1.72 31.89 0.22
CA ALA A 55 -1.37 30.52 0.61
C ALA A 55 -1.71 29.46 -0.47
N PRO A 56 -2.87 29.53 -1.16
CA PRO A 56 -3.18 28.59 -2.25
C PRO A 56 -2.16 28.64 -3.39
N GLU A 57 -1.78 29.84 -3.84
CA GLU A 57 -0.78 30.04 -4.89
C GLU A 57 0.60 29.55 -4.45
N ALA A 58 0.94 29.73 -3.17
CA ALA A 58 2.18 29.22 -2.61
C ALA A 58 2.22 27.68 -2.60
N ALA A 59 1.09 27.02 -2.33
CA ALA A 59 0.99 25.58 -2.38
C ALA A 59 1.19 25.04 -3.81
N GLU A 60 0.62 25.71 -4.82
CA GLU A 60 0.87 25.38 -6.23
C GLU A 60 2.33 25.60 -6.63
N ILE A 61 2.96 26.70 -6.17
CA ILE A 61 4.39 26.96 -6.41
C ILE A 61 5.25 25.82 -5.85
N LEU A 62 5.01 25.39 -4.61
CA LEU A 62 5.74 24.29 -3.98
C LEU A 62 5.51 22.96 -4.71
N LYS A 63 4.28 22.67 -5.13
CA LYS A 63 3.92 21.45 -5.88
C LYS A 63 4.60 21.39 -7.25
N ASN A 64 4.68 22.52 -7.95
CA ASN A 64 5.22 22.61 -9.31
C ASN A 64 6.74 22.76 -9.38
N ALA A 65 7.41 23.00 -8.25
CA ALA A 65 8.84 23.30 -8.21
C ALA A 65 9.76 22.15 -8.60
N ASN A 66 9.24 20.91 -8.61
CA ASN A 66 9.98 19.68 -8.92
C ASN A 66 11.30 19.54 -8.14
N ILE A 67 11.27 19.87 -6.85
CA ILE A 67 12.40 19.73 -5.93
C ILE A 67 12.10 18.54 -5.00
N SER A 68 12.86 17.46 -5.14
CA SER A 68 12.57 16.18 -4.47
C SER A 68 12.55 16.27 -2.94
N ASN A 69 13.40 17.11 -2.36
CA ASN A 69 13.53 17.26 -0.91
C ASN A 69 12.63 18.35 -0.30
N VAL A 70 11.63 18.87 -1.01
CA VAL A 70 10.68 19.87 -0.47
C VAL A 70 9.26 19.29 -0.45
N ILE A 71 8.67 19.21 0.74
CA ILE A 71 7.37 18.59 1.00
C ILE A 71 6.38 19.67 1.46
N ALA A 72 5.29 19.87 0.73
CA ALA A 72 4.25 20.83 1.13
C ALA A 72 3.31 20.23 2.20
N ALA A 73 2.91 21.06 3.17
CA ALA A 73 1.97 20.73 4.22
C ALA A 73 0.79 21.70 4.24
N THR A 74 -0.42 21.15 4.47
CA THR A 74 -1.69 21.88 4.39
C THR A 74 -2.03 22.63 5.67
N ASP A 75 -1.73 22.02 6.82
CA ASP A 75 -1.93 22.60 8.13
C ASP A 75 -0.78 22.23 9.09
N LEU A 76 -0.87 22.73 10.33
CA LEU A 76 0.17 22.52 11.32
C LEU A 76 0.30 21.05 11.73
N ALA A 77 -0.80 20.31 11.83
CA ALA A 77 -0.80 18.90 12.22
C ALA A 77 -0.19 18.04 11.10
N ASP A 78 -0.61 18.30 9.85
CA ASP A 78 -0.04 17.68 8.66
C ASP A 78 1.46 17.98 8.53
N GLY A 79 1.86 19.24 8.74
CA GLY A 79 3.27 19.65 8.69
C GLY A 79 4.13 18.99 9.76
N ALA A 80 3.62 18.86 10.98
CA ALA A 80 4.31 18.14 12.05
C ALA A 80 4.44 16.64 11.75
N ALA A 81 3.37 16.00 11.27
CA ALA A 81 3.38 14.59 10.90
C ALA A 81 4.38 14.29 9.78
N LYS A 82 4.34 15.09 8.69
CA LYS A 82 5.28 14.99 7.57
C LYS A 82 6.72 15.25 8.01
N ALA A 83 6.97 16.20 8.90
CA ALA A 83 8.31 16.49 9.41
C ALA A 83 8.87 15.33 10.22
N VAL A 84 8.03 14.68 11.04
CA VAL A 84 8.42 13.48 11.79
C VAL A 84 8.68 12.30 10.86
N ALA A 85 7.81 12.06 9.88
CA ALA A 85 7.96 11.01 8.87
C ALA A 85 9.26 11.21 8.07
N ALA A 86 9.48 12.41 7.55
CA ALA A 86 10.68 12.78 6.83
C ALA A 86 11.95 12.65 7.69
N ALA A 87 11.91 13.03 8.97
CA ALA A 87 13.03 12.86 9.89
C ALA A 87 13.36 11.38 10.19
N LYS A 88 12.38 10.48 10.02
CA LYS A 88 12.56 9.02 10.10
C LYS A 88 13.00 8.40 8.77
N GLY A 89 13.09 9.18 7.69
CA GLY A 89 13.42 8.69 6.35
C GLY A 89 12.23 8.11 5.58
N GLU A 90 11.00 8.46 5.96
CA GLU A 90 9.78 8.08 5.26
C GLU A 90 9.49 9.18 4.19
N GLU A 91 9.92 9.00 2.93
CA GLU A 91 9.62 9.92 1.81
C GLU A 91 8.48 9.37 0.93
N TYR A 92 7.50 10.25 0.61
CA TYR A 92 6.32 10.13 -0.28
C TYR A 92 5.46 8.87 -0.15
N MET A 93 4.23 9.07 0.35
CA MET A 93 3.43 8.07 1.05
C MET A 93 2.74 7.09 0.09
N SER A 94 3.42 6.03 -0.30
CA SER A 94 2.69 4.81 -0.64
C SER A 94 2.25 4.10 0.64
N ILE A 95 1.20 3.26 0.54
CA ILE A 95 0.94 2.34 1.64
C ILE A 95 1.76 1.05 1.43
N LEU A 96 2.40 0.58 2.50
CA LEU A 96 3.17 -0.67 2.59
C LEU A 96 4.47 -0.75 1.78
N VAL A 97 4.50 -0.37 0.49
CA VAL A 97 5.67 -0.56 -0.40
C VAL A 97 5.86 0.59 -1.40
N ASN A 98 7.09 0.96 -1.69
CA ASN A 98 7.50 2.04 -2.61
C ASN A 98 8.74 1.63 -3.44
N LYS A 99 9.24 2.56 -4.26
CA LYS A 99 10.45 2.37 -5.10
C LYS A 99 11.71 1.91 -4.33
N ASP A 100 11.83 2.29 -3.06
CA ASP A 100 13.01 2.01 -2.22
C ASP A 100 12.88 0.67 -1.47
N THR A 101 11.72 0.01 -1.58
CA THR A 101 11.42 -1.25 -0.90
C THR A 101 12.31 -2.37 -1.43
N LYS A 102 13.15 -2.92 -0.56
CA LYS A 102 14.04 -4.05 -0.87
C LYS A 102 13.32 -5.37 -0.63
N VAL A 103 13.08 -6.09 -1.73
CA VAL A 103 12.27 -7.32 -1.72
C VAL A 103 13.15 -8.54 -1.95
N ILE A 104 12.95 -9.58 -1.13
CA ILE A 104 13.42 -10.93 -1.42
C ILE A 104 12.27 -11.83 -1.87
N VAL A 105 12.60 -12.89 -2.60
CA VAL A 105 11.63 -13.89 -3.03
C VAL A 105 11.89 -15.21 -2.33
N GLN A 106 10.94 -15.72 -1.54
CA GLN A 106 11.00 -17.08 -1.02
C GLN A 106 10.41 -18.04 -2.06
N GLY A 107 11.18 -19.05 -2.47
CA GLY A 107 10.86 -19.87 -3.64
C GLY A 107 11.45 -19.31 -4.95
N PHE A 108 12.51 -18.51 -4.86
CA PHE A 108 13.06 -17.71 -5.96
C PHE A 108 13.42 -18.50 -7.23
N THR A 109 13.95 -19.71 -7.07
CA THR A 109 14.33 -20.58 -8.20
C THR A 109 13.24 -21.56 -8.62
N GLY A 110 12.04 -21.48 -8.03
CA GLY A 110 10.86 -22.22 -8.48
C GLY A 110 10.24 -21.57 -9.72
N SER A 111 9.38 -22.29 -10.45
CA SER A 111 8.77 -21.78 -11.70
C SER A 111 8.00 -20.47 -11.48
N GLU A 112 7.05 -20.47 -10.55
CA GLU A 112 6.21 -19.30 -10.25
C GLU A 112 7.02 -18.15 -9.66
N GLY A 113 7.92 -18.46 -8.72
CA GLY A 113 8.81 -17.47 -8.11
C GLY A 113 9.71 -16.81 -9.14
N THR A 114 10.26 -17.57 -10.09
CA THR A 114 11.07 -17.05 -11.20
C THR A 114 10.26 -16.14 -12.10
N PHE A 115 9.13 -16.64 -12.60
CA PHE A 115 8.29 -15.94 -13.56
C PHE A 115 7.79 -14.60 -13.02
N HIS A 116 7.30 -14.58 -11.78
CA HIS A 116 6.80 -13.34 -11.19
C HIS A 116 7.91 -12.42 -10.69
N ALA A 117 9.06 -12.95 -10.24
CA ALA A 117 10.20 -12.10 -9.91
C ALA A 117 10.74 -11.37 -11.15
N GLU A 118 10.84 -12.05 -12.30
CA GLU A 118 11.24 -11.42 -13.56
C GLU A 118 10.30 -10.27 -13.94
N GLN A 119 8.98 -10.47 -13.82
CA GLN A 119 8.01 -9.41 -14.07
C GLN A 119 8.08 -8.26 -13.06
N CYS A 120 8.36 -8.54 -11.78
CA CYS A 120 8.53 -7.49 -10.77
C CYS A 120 9.80 -6.66 -11.06
N ILE A 121 10.90 -7.31 -11.43
CA ILE A 121 12.14 -6.63 -11.86
C ILE A 121 11.87 -5.77 -13.10
N ALA A 122 11.18 -6.31 -14.10
CA ALA A 122 10.82 -5.57 -15.31
C ALA A 122 9.90 -4.37 -15.04
N TYR A 123 9.07 -4.43 -13.98
CA TYR A 123 8.24 -3.32 -13.55
C TYR A 123 9.03 -2.22 -12.81
N GLY A 124 10.22 -2.54 -12.27
CA GLY A 124 11.05 -1.61 -11.50
C GLY A 124 11.18 -1.94 -10.01
N THR A 125 10.57 -3.03 -9.55
CA THR A 125 10.70 -3.47 -8.14
C THR A 125 12.14 -3.81 -7.81
N ASN A 126 12.63 -3.29 -6.69
CA ASN A 126 13.97 -3.57 -6.20
C ASN A 126 14.07 -4.98 -5.55
N ILE A 127 14.02 -6.02 -6.39
CA ILE A 127 14.35 -7.39 -5.98
C ILE A 127 15.85 -7.45 -5.69
N VAL A 128 16.21 -7.73 -4.44
CA VAL A 128 17.61 -7.75 -3.97
C VAL A 128 18.21 -9.16 -3.87
N GLY A 129 17.38 -10.19 -4.01
CA GLY A 129 17.80 -11.59 -3.92
C GLY A 129 16.62 -12.52 -3.72
N GLY A 130 16.92 -13.77 -3.40
CA GLY A 130 15.87 -14.70 -3.00
C GLY A 130 16.39 -15.92 -2.27
N VAL A 131 15.47 -16.68 -1.71
CA VAL A 131 15.75 -17.84 -0.88
C VAL A 131 15.31 -19.09 -1.61
N THR A 132 16.22 -20.05 -1.72
CA THR A 132 15.89 -21.44 -2.05
C THR A 132 16.83 -22.35 -1.25
N PRO A 133 16.30 -23.12 -0.29
CA PRO A 133 17.10 -24.04 0.50
C PRO A 133 17.95 -24.97 -0.38
N ASN A 134 19.20 -25.19 0.04
CA ASN A 134 20.22 -25.99 -0.65
C ASN A 134 20.73 -25.42 -1.99
N LYS A 135 20.35 -24.17 -2.35
CA LYS A 135 20.88 -23.46 -3.53
C LYS A 135 21.58 -22.16 -3.19
N GLY A 136 21.86 -21.90 -1.90
CA GLY A 136 22.58 -20.71 -1.48
C GLY A 136 23.98 -20.60 -2.11
N GLY A 137 24.39 -19.37 -2.42
CA GLY A 137 25.66 -19.07 -3.11
C GLY A 137 25.58 -19.09 -4.64
N GLN A 138 24.42 -19.42 -5.20
CA GLN A 138 24.16 -19.31 -6.63
C GLN A 138 23.61 -17.92 -6.98
N GLU A 139 23.51 -17.63 -8.27
CA GLU A 139 22.77 -16.48 -8.80
C GLU A 139 21.55 -16.96 -9.60
N HIS A 140 20.49 -16.18 -9.56
CA HIS A 140 19.28 -16.38 -10.36
C HIS A 140 18.67 -15.03 -10.72
N LEU A 141 18.26 -14.84 -11.98
CA LEU A 141 17.84 -13.54 -12.52
C LEU A 141 18.85 -12.40 -12.24
N GLY A 142 20.15 -12.71 -12.19
CA GLY A 142 21.21 -11.76 -11.85
C GLY A 142 21.19 -11.26 -10.40
N LYS A 143 20.54 -12.00 -9.49
CA LYS A 143 20.45 -11.70 -8.05
C LYS A 143 20.94 -12.89 -7.21
N PRO A 144 21.50 -12.65 -6.02
CA PRO A 144 22.01 -13.73 -5.17
C PRO A 144 20.89 -14.62 -4.64
N VAL A 145 21.17 -15.93 -4.58
CA VAL A 145 20.33 -16.95 -3.94
C VAL A 145 20.93 -17.31 -2.59
N PHE A 146 20.09 -17.36 -1.56
CA PHE A 146 20.46 -17.69 -0.19
C PHE A 146 19.79 -18.97 0.28
N ASN A 147 20.39 -19.64 1.27
CA ASN A 147 19.78 -20.82 1.91
C ASN A 147 18.70 -20.43 2.92
N THR A 148 18.84 -19.28 3.59
CA THR A 148 17.92 -18.80 4.62
C THR A 148 17.51 -17.35 4.38
N VAL A 149 16.36 -16.95 4.90
CA VAL A 149 15.91 -15.55 4.88
C VAL A 149 16.84 -14.66 5.70
N LYS A 150 17.36 -15.17 6.82
CA LYS A 150 18.30 -14.44 7.68
C LYS A 150 19.57 -14.05 6.92
N ASP A 151 20.15 -14.97 6.15
CA ASP A 151 21.34 -14.68 5.34
C ASP A 151 21.04 -13.62 4.27
N ALA A 152 19.87 -13.72 3.62
CA ALA A 152 19.43 -12.74 2.63
C ALA A 152 19.26 -11.34 3.25
N VAL A 153 18.61 -11.22 4.41
CA VAL A 153 18.43 -9.95 5.12
C VAL A 153 19.78 -9.36 5.53
N ASN A 154 20.66 -10.16 6.14
CA ASN A 154 21.99 -9.69 6.55
C ASN A 154 22.84 -9.16 5.38
N ALA A 155 22.75 -9.82 4.22
CA ALA A 155 23.54 -9.44 3.05
C ALA A 155 22.97 -8.25 2.27
N THR A 156 21.64 -8.06 2.29
CA THR A 156 20.96 -7.13 1.37
C THR A 156 20.21 -5.98 2.07
N GLY A 157 19.88 -6.16 3.35
CA GLY A 157 18.97 -5.29 4.09
C GLY A 157 17.52 -5.35 3.59
N ALA A 158 17.08 -6.51 3.09
CA ALA A 158 15.71 -6.71 2.66
C ALA A 158 14.70 -6.47 3.80
N THR A 159 13.60 -5.76 3.49
CA THR A 159 12.53 -5.46 4.45
C THR A 159 11.23 -6.16 4.11
N VAL A 160 11.10 -6.69 2.89
CA VAL A 160 9.88 -7.34 2.39
C VAL A 160 10.19 -8.71 1.79
N SER A 161 9.30 -9.68 2.06
CA SER A 161 9.37 -11.03 1.50
C SER A 161 8.15 -11.32 0.61
N MET A 162 8.40 -11.61 -0.66
CA MET A 162 7.41 -12.16 -1.59
C MET A 162 7.45 -13.70 -1.53
N VAL A 163 6.34 -14.34 -1.16
CA VAL A 163 6.30 -15.78 -0.87
C VAL A 163 5.62 -16.56 -2.00
N PHE A 164 6.41 -17.41 -2.68
CA PHE A 164 6.02 -18.32 -3.75
C PHE A 164 6.45 -19.77 -3.43
N VAL A 165 6.23 -20.21 -2.19
CA VAL A 165 6.51 -21.59 -1.77
C VAL A 165 5.25 -22.46 -1.88
N PRO A 166 5.38 -23.79 -2.07
CA PRO A 166 4.23 -24.69 -2.05
C PRO A 166 3.38 -24.55 -0.77
N PRO A 167 2.06 -24.83 -0.82
CA PRO A 167 1.14 -24.54 0.29
C PRO A 167 1.54 -25.12 1.65
N ALA A 168 2.11 -26.34 1.64
CA ALA A 168 2.57 -27.03 2.84
C ALA A 168 3.72 -26.32 3.57
N PHE A 169 4.45 -25.42 2.89
CA PHE A 169 5.63 -24.74 3.43
C PHE A 169 5.39 -23.25 3.73
N VAL A 170 4.18 -22.74 3.47
CA VAL A 170 3.88 -21.30 3.62
C VAL A 170 4.02 -20.85 5.07
N ALA A 171 3.52 -21.63 6.02
CA ALA A 171 3.58 -21.27 7.44
C ALA A 171 5.04 -21.13 7.91
N ASP A 172 5.89 -22.10 7.56
CA ASP A 172 7.32 -22.07 7.90
C ASP A 172 8.04 -20.89 7.24
N ALA A 173 7.78 -20.62 5.96
CA ALA A 173 8.33 -19.48 5.23
C ALA A 173 7.95 -18.12 5.86
N VAL A 174 6.72 -18.00 6.36
CA VAL A 174 6.25 -16.80 7.06
C VAL A 174 6.93 -16.65 8.41
N MET A 175 7.09 -17.74 9.18
CA MET A 175 7.77 -17.70 10.47
C MET A 175 9.28 -17.40 10.31
N GLU A 176 9.93 -17.97 9.30
CA GLU A 176 11.34 -17.69 8.98
C GLU A 176 11.55 -16.22 8.61
N ALA A 177 10.65 -15.64 7.78
CA ALA A 177 10.71 -14.22 7.46
C ALA A 177 10.54 -13.33 8.69
N ALA A 178 9.59 -13.66 9.57
CA ALA A 178 9.38 -12.93 10.81
C ALA A 178 10.64 -12.94 11.69
N ASP A 179 11.27 -14.10 11.86
CA ASP A 179 12.49 -14.27 12.66
C ASP A 179 13.70 -13.53 12.10
N ALA A 180 13.75 -13.38 10.78
CA ALA A 180 14.82 -12.65 10.09
C ALA A 180 14.66 -11.13 10.16
N GLY A 181 13.56 -10.61 10.72
CA GLY A 181 13.30 -9.17 10.81
C GLY A 181 12.68 -8.55 9.55
N ILE A 182 12.04 -9.37 8.70
CA ILE A 182 11.20 -8.85 7.60
C ILE A 182 10.02 -8.09 8.20
N GLU A 183 9.69 -6.93 7.64
CA GLU A 183 8.61 -6.06 8.11
C GLU A 183 7.27 -6.39 7.47
N LEU A 184 7.29 -6.93 6.24
CA LEU A 184 6.11 -7.32 5.49
C LEU A 184 6.34 -8.60 4.68
N ALA A 185 5.45 -9.58 4.84
CA ALA A 185 5.36 -10.74 3.96
C ALA A 185 4.12 -10.66 3.05
N VAL A 186 4.31 -10.78 1.74
CA VAL A 186 3.23 -10.85 0.74
C VAL A 186 3.11 -12.29 0.26
N ILE A 187 2.02 -12.95 0.67
CA ILE A 187 1.83 -14.39 0.57
C ILE A 187 0.92 -14.71 -0.62
N ILE A 188 1.51 -15.07 -1.75
CA ILE A 188 0.76 -15.30 -2.99
C ILE A 188 0.08 -16.67 -2.98
N THR A 189 0.77 -17.68 -2.44
CA THR A 189 0.34 -19.07 -2.45
C THR A 189 -1.09 -19.28 -1.94
N GLU A 190 -1.90 -19.99 -2.72
CA GLU A 190 -3.26 -20.43 -2.37
C GLU A 190 -3.26 -21.76 -1.63
N GLY A 191 -4.23 -21.96 -0.72
CA GLY A 191 -4.51 -23.28 -0.15
C GLY A 191 -3.57 -23.68 0.99
N ALA A 192 -2.95 -22.68 1.64
CA ALA A 192 -2.15 -22.92 2.83
C ALA A 192 -3.02 -23.52 3.95
N PRO A 193 -2.52 -24.51 4.72
CA PRO A 193 -3.30 -25.10 5.81
C PRO A 193 -3.74 -24.05 6.84
N VAL A 194 -5.05 -23.96 7.08
CA VAL A 194 -5.66 -22.92 7.94
C VAL A 194 -5.06 -22.90 9.34
N ARG A 195 -4.86 -24.07 9.96
CA ARG A 195 -4.29 -24.18 11.31
C ARG A 195 -2.86 -23.64 11.37
N ASP A 196 -2.06 -23.96 10.37
CA ASP A 196 -0.65 -23.58 10.33
C ASP A 196 -0.53 -22.07 10.05
N MET A 197 -1.38 -21.54 9.16
CA MET A 197 -1.46 -20.11 8.92
C MET A 197 -1.93 -19.31 10.13
N GLN A 198 -2.82 -19.86 10.96
CA GLN A 198 -3.22 -19.20 12.21
C GLN A 198 -2.02 -19.04 13.15
N ALA A 199 -1.20 -20.09 13.30
CA ALA A 199 0.02 -20.04 14.11
C ALA A 199 1.06 -19.08 13.51
N ALA A 200 1.31 -19.18 12.21
CA ALA A 200 2.28 -18.33 11.51
C ALA A 200 1.89 -16.85 11.56
N LYS A 201 0.61 -16.50 11.38
CA LYS A 201 0.12 -15.12 11.51
C LYS A 201 0.33 -14.57 12.92
N ALA A 202 0.00 -15.35 13.94
CA ALA A 202 0.21 -14.94 15.33
C ALA A 202 1.72 -14.72 15.62
N TYR A 203 2.57 -15.59 15.09
CA TYR A 203 4.02 -15.47 15.19
C TYR A 203 4.57 -14.22 14.49
N ALA A 204 4.16 -13.98 13.24
CA ALA A 204 4.52 -12.79 12.47
C ALA A 204 4.12 -11.50 13.22
N THR A 205 2.89 -11.44 13.72
CA THR A 205 2.37 -10.29 14.46
C THR A 205 3.17 -10.04 15.74
N LYS A 206 3.50 -11.10 16.49
CA LYS A 206 4.32 -11.00 17.71
C LYS A 206 5.71 -10.42 17.43
N ASN A 207 6.26 -10.69 16.25
CA ASN A 207 7.57 -10.17 15.81
C ASN A 207 7.46 -8.84 15.04
N GLY A 208 6.29 -8.19 15.02
CA GLY A 208 6.09 -6.90 14.37
C GLY A 208 5.99 -6.96 12.83
N MET A 209 5.97 -8.16 12.24
CA MET A 209 5.82 -8.34 10.79
C MET A 209 4.35 -8.28 10.38
N LYS A 210 4.04 -7.45 9.38
CA LYS A 210 2.74 -7.42 8.71
C LYS A 210 2.66 -8.53 7.67
N THR A 211 1.45 -9.00 7.37
CA THR A 211 1.23 -9.96 6.29
C THR A 211 0.11 -9.52 5.36
N ILE A 212 0.22 -9.87 4.08
CA ILE A 212 -0.83 -9.77 3.06
C ILE A 212 -1.02 -11.17 2.46
N GLY A 213 -2.27 -11.57 2.18
CA GLY A 213 -2.60 -12.96 1.85
C GLY A 213 -2.76 -13.86 3.08
N PRO A 214 -2.74 -15.20 2.92
CA PRO A 214 -2.44 -15.96 1.70
C PRO A 214 -3.47 -15.82 0.57
N ASN A 215 -3.21 -16.47 -0.57
CA ASN A 215 -4.09 -16.46 -1.74
C ASN A 215 -4.41 -15.05 -2.21
N CYS A 216 -3.38 -14.22 -2.39
CA CYS A 216 -3.55 -12.83 -2.79
C CYS A 216 -2.84 -12.52 -4.11
N PRO A 217 -3.34 -11.54 -4.88
CA PRO A 217 -2.67 -11.07 -6.08
C PRO A 217 -1.41 -10.24 -5.77
N GLY A 218 -1.26 -9.79 -4.51
CA GLY A 218 -0.13 -9.01 -4.01
C GLY A 218 -0.43 -7.52 -3.81
N ILE A 219 0.60 -6.68 -4.01
CA ILE A 219 0.55 -5.22 -3.83
C ILE A 219 1.19 -4.54 -5.04
N ILE A 220 0.62 -3.43 -5.49
CA ILE A 220 1.24 -2.57 -6.49
C ILE A 220 1.07 -1.10 -6.09
N THR A 221 2.19 -0.41 -5.93
CA THR A 221 2.25 1.06 -5.90
C THR A 221 2.65 1.49 -7.30
N ALA A 222 1.76 2.22 -7.97
CA ALA A 222 1.88 2.49 -9.39
C ALA A 222 3.15 3.27 -9.73
N ASP A 223 3.84 2.84 -10.79
CA ASP A 223 5.14 3.35 -11.26
C ASP A 223 6.31 3.20 -10.27
N GLU A 224 6.11 2.50 -9.14
CA GLU A 224 7.12 2.40 -8.08
C GLU A 224 7.48 0.96 -7.71
N CYS A 225 6.49 0.15 -7.33
CA CYS A 225 6.74 -1.18 -6.80
C CYS A 225 5.59 -2.12 -7.10
N LYS A 226 5.91 -3.28 -7.69
CA LYS A 226 5.00 -4.41 -7.89
C LYS A 226 5.51 -5.62 -7.12
N ILE A 227 4.67 -6.19 -6.27
CA ILE A 227 4.91 -7.46 -5.58
C ILE A 227 3.73 -8.38 -5.86
N GLY A 228 3.97 -9.53 -6.47
CA GLY A 228 2.97 -10.54 -6.78
C GLY A 228 2.61 -10.64 -8.26
N ILE A 229 1.35 -10.98 -8.54
CA ILE A 229 0.91 -11.51 -9.84
C ILE A 229 0.09 -10.51 -10.65
N MET A 230 -0.15 -9.30 -10.12
CA MET A 230 -0.95 -8.29 -10.81
C MET A 230 -0.30 -7.83 -12.13
N PRO A 231 -1.09 -7.63 -13.21
CA PRO A 231 -0.58 -7.13 -14.49
C PRO A 231 -0.26 -5.63 -14.41
N GLY A 232 1.02 -5.28 -14.28
CA GLY A 232 1.46 -3.90 -13.98
C GLY A 232 1.08 -2.85 -15.02
N ASN A 233 0.88 -3.25 -16.28
CA ASN A 233 0.49 -2.34 -17.38
C ASN A 233 -0.91 -1.73 -17.24
N ILE A 234 -1.76 -2.29 -16.37
CA ILE A 234 -3.10 -1.76 -16.08
C ILE A 234 -3.02 -0.59 -15.09
N PHE A 235 -2.02 -0.58 -14.22
CA PHE A 235 -1.92 0.36 -13.10
C PHE A 235 -1.13 1.59 -13.52
N LYS A 236 -1.81 2.73 -13.63
CA LYS A 236 -1.20 4.04 -13.91
C LYS A 236 -1.17 4.84 -12.61
N LYS A 237 -0.11 5.63 -12.39
CA LYS A 237 -0.05 6.52 -11.23
C LYS A 237 -1.21 7.51 -11.23
N GLY A 238 -1.83 7.68 -10.06
CA GLY A 238 -2.91 8.63 -9.84
C GLY A 238 -3.23 8.77 -8.35
N ASN A 239 -4.50 8.97 -8.03
CA ASN A 239 -4.98 9.43 -6.73
C ASN A 239 -6.01 8.50 -6.06
N VAL A 240 -6.17 7.26 -6.55
CA VAL A 240 -7.18 6.32 -6.03
C VAL A 240 -6.50 5.12 -5.36
N GLY A 241 -6.78 4.91 -4.08
CA GLY A 241 -6.39 3.70 -3.37
C GLY A 241 -7.34 2.54 -3.67
N LEU A 242 -6.85 1.30 -3.75
CA LEU A 242 -7.69 0.14 -4.05
C LEU A 242 -7.42 -1.01 -3.07
N ILE A 243 -8.46 -1.53 -2.43
CA ILE A 243 -8.40 -2.73 -1.58
C ILE A 243 -9.35 -3.78 -2.15
N SER A 244 -8.89 -5.01 -2.33
CA SER A 244 -9.74 -6.10 -2.86
C SER A 244 -9.43 -7.45 -2.25
N LYS A 245 -10.48 -8.28 -2.06
CA LYS A 245 -10.30 -9.70 -1.74
C LYS A 245 -9.97 -10.54 -2.97
N SER A 246 -10.52 -10.18 -4.13
CA SER A 246 -10.42 -10.94 -5.38
C SER A 246 -9.33 -10.41 -6.28
N GLY A 247 -8.43 -11.28 -6.73
CA GLY A 247 -7.36 -10.92 -7.68
C GLY A 247 -7.90 -10.35 -8.99
N THR A 248 -8.89 -11.01 -9.59
CA THR A 248 -9.43 -10.60 -10.89
C THR A 248 -10.16 -9.27 -10.85
N LEU A 249 -10.89 -9.04 -9.77
CA LEU A 249 -11.60 -7.78 -9.57
C LEU A 249 -10.65 -6.64 -9.17
N THR A 250 -9.47 -6.95 -8.63
CA THR A 250 -8.46 -5.93 -8.29
C THR A 250 -8.03 -5.18 -9.55
N TYR A 251 -7.60 -5.91 -10.58
CA TYR A 251 -7.15 -5.29 -11.83
C TYR A 251 -8.32 -4.83 -12.72
N GLU A 252 -9.50 -5.43 -12.61
CA GLU A 252 -10.71 -4.87 -13.25
C GLU A 252 -11.07 -3.51 -12.66
N GLY A 253 -11.12 -3.39 -11.32
CA GLY A 253 -11.39 -2.12 -10.65
C GLY A 253 -10.35 -1.05 -11.01
N ALA A 254 -9.06 -1.42 -11.01
CA ALA A 254 -7.99 -0.52 -11.44
C ALA A 254 -8.16 -0.06 -12.89
N ASN A 255 -8.51 -0.97 -13.81
CA ASN A 255 -8.76 -0.66 -15.20
C ASN A 255 -9.94 0.31 -15.36
N GLN A 256 -11.04 0.09 -14.64
CA GLN A 256 -12.21 0.98 -14.68
C GLN A 256 -11.87 2.40 -14.20
N VAL A 257 -11.11 2.52 -13.11
CA VAL A 257 -10.61 3.82 -12.61
C VAL A 257 -9.73 4.50 -13.66
N CYS A 258 -8.77 3.77 -14.24
CA CYS A 258 -7.86 4.31 -15.24
C CYS A 258 -8.56 4.75 -16.54
N ASN A 259 -9.65 4.09 -16.93
CA ASN A 259 -10.41 4.43 -18.13
C ASN A 259 -11.24 5.71 -17.98
N GLU A 260 -11.58 6.11 -16.75
CA GLU A 260 -12.27 7.38 -16.46
C GLU A 260 -11.31 8.56 -16.27
N GLY A 261 -9.99 8.35 -16.50
CA GLY A 261 -8.97 9.40 -16.47
C GLY A 261 -8.27 9.60 -15.12
N TYR A 262 -8.57 8.74 -14.14
CA TYR A 262 -7.87 8.70 -12.86
C TYR A 262 -6.74 7.66 -12.89
N GLY A 263 -6.09 7.42 -11.76
CA GLY A 263 -5.07 6.39 -11.62
C GLY A 263 -5.01 5.86 -10.19
N ILE A 264 -4.14 4.89 -9.97
CA ILE A 264 -3.98 4.19 -8.71
C ILE A 264 -2.79 4.76 -7.94
N THR A 265 -2.94 4.96 -6.64
CA THR A 265 -1.81 5.16 -5.72
C THR A 265 -1.19 3.80 -5.41
N THR A 266 -1.86 3.04 -4.54
CA THR A 266 -1.55 1.66 -4.22
C THR A 266 -2.80 0.79 -4.37
N ALA A 267 -2.64 -0.39 -4.95
CA ALA A 267 -3.65 -1.46 -4.92
C ALA A 267 -3.14 -2.63 -4.07
N VAL A 268 -3.98 -3.08 -3.14
CA VAL A 268 -3.69 -4.18 -2.22
C VAL A 268 -4.75 -5.27 -2.37
N GLY A 269 -4.31 -6.47 -2.76
CA GLY A 269 -5.13 -7.66 -2.66
C GLY A 269 -4.94 -8.33 -1.30
N ILE A 270 -5.98 -8.37 -0.45
CA ILE A 270 -5.87 -8.92 0.92
C ILE A 270 -5.86 -10.45 0.96
N GLY A 271 -6.39 -11.08 -0.08
CA GLY A 271 -6.41 -12.52 -0.29
C GLY A 271 -7.74 -13.21 0.06
N GLY A 272 -7.98 -14.35 -0.59
CA GLY A 272 -9.26 -15.08 -0.54
C GLY A 272 -9.38 -16.12 0.57
N ASP A 273 -8.28 -16.45 1.23
CA ASP A 273 -8.22 -17.49 2.25
C ASP A 273 -8.82 -17.05 3.60
N PRO A 274 -9.26 -17.99 4.48
CA PRO A 274 -9.94 -17.63 5.72
C PRO A 274 -9.06 -16.89 6.73
N ILE A 275 -7.74 -17.14 6.72
CA ILE A 275 -6.76 -16.49 7.59
C ILE A 275 -6.01 -15.44 6.78
N ILE A 276 -6.64 -14.30 6.55
CA ILE A 276 -5.98 -13.15 5.90
C ILE A 276 -4.95 -12.50 6.82
N GLY A 277 -4.04 -11.72 6.25
CA GLY A 277 -3.12 -10.85 6.97
C GLY A 277 -3.78 -9.57 7.50
N LEU A 278 -3.42 -8.42 6.91
CA LEU A 278 -4.06 -7.13 7.20
C LEU A 278 -5.53 -7.11 6.73
N SER A 279 -6.38 -6.52 7.54
CA SER A 279 -7.82 -6.35 7.27
C SER A 279 -8.13 -5.05 6.52
N TYR A 280 -9.36 -4.92 6.00
CA TYR A 280 -9.87 -3.67 5.44
C TYR A 280 -9.66 -2.49 6.40
N LYS A 281 -10.03 -2.62 7.68
CA LYS A 281 -9.87 -1.56 8.68
C LYS A 281 -8.44 -1.03 8.75
N GLN A 282 -7.45 -1.93 8.77
CA GLN A 282 -6.05 -1.54 8.85
C GLN A 282 -5.57 -0.85 7.57
N LEU A 283 -5.98 -1.33 6.40
CA LEU A 283 -5.61 -0.72 5.12
C LEU A 283 -6.33 0.60 4.87
N LEU A 284 -7.61 0.71 5.23
CA LEU A 284 -8.38 1.95 5.18
C LEU A 284 -7.72 3.03 6.04
N THR A 285 -7.21 2.67 7.21
CA THR A 285 -6.43 3.60 8.06
C THR A 285 -5.18 4.11 7.32
N MET A 286 -4.46 3.23 6.62
CA MET A 286 -3.28 3.61 5.86
C MET A 286 -3.63 4.50 4.66
N PHE A 287 -4.70 4.16 3.92
CA PHE A 287 -5.16 4.98 2.79
C PHE A 287 -5.73 6.32 3.23
N GLU A 288 -6.42 6.42 4.37
CA GLU A 288 -6.85 7.70 4.95
C GLU A 288 -5.65 8.58 5.27
N ALA A 289 -4.58 8.00 5.81
CA ALA A 289 -3.35 8.72 6.13
C ALA A 289 -2.51 9.12 4.91
N ASP A 290 -2.65 8.44 3.77
CA ASP A 290 -1.89 8.71 2.55
C ASP A 290 -2.40 9.99 1.82
N PRO A 291 -1.67 11.11 1.81
CA PRO A 291 -2.09 12.34 1.13
C PRO A 291 -2.21 12.24 -0.40
N GLU A 292 -1.61 11.24 -1.05
CA GLU A 292 -1.78 11.05 -2.51
C GLU A 292 -3.11 10.36 -2.84
N THR A 293 -3.69 9.62 -1.89
CA THR A 293 -4.99 8.98 -2.04
C THR A 293 -6.11 10.00 -1.76
N GLU A 294 -6.94 10.29 -2.76
CA GLU A 294 -8.10 11.18 -2.69
C GLU A 294 -9.43 10.41 -2.62
N ALA A 295 -9.49 9.19 -3.16
CA ALA A 295 -10.64 8.29 -3.03
C ALA A 295 -10.18 6.84 -2.84
N ILE A 296 -11.04 6.01 -2.25
CA ILE A 296 -10.74 4.59 -2.00
C ILE A 296 -11.77 3.71 -2.69
N VAL A 297 -11.30 2.75 -3.49
CA VAL A 297 -12.11 1.65 -4.03
C VAL A 297 -11.97 0.43 -3.14
N MET A 298 -13.08 -0.07 -2.60
CA MET A 298 -13.13 -1.27 -1.78
C MET A 298 -13.95 -2.36 -2.46
N ILE A 299 -13.30 -3.48 -2.82
CA ILE A 299 -13.95 -4.63 -3.45
C ILE A 299 -14.02 -5.78 -2.45
N GLY A 300 -15.25 -6.09 -2.04
CA GLY A 300 -15.58 -7.21 -1.16
C GLY A 300 -16.15 -8.41 -1.89
N GLU A 301 -16.48 -9.44 -1.13
CA GLU A 301 -17.14 -10.66 -1.61
C GLU A 301 -18.15 -11.15 -0.57
N ILE A 302 -19.10 -11.99 -0.95
CA ILE A 302 -19.94 -12.71 0.02
C ILE A 302 -19.13 -13.56 1.03
N GLY A 303 -19.75 -13.81 2.18
CA GLY A 303 -19.20 -14.66 3.26
C GLY A 303 -18.34 -13.89 4.25
N GLY A 304 -18.45 -14.22 5.54
CA GLY A 304 -17.85 -13.43 6.63
C GLY A 304 -18.46 -12.04 6.78
N ASP A 305 -17.87 -11.23 7.66
CA ASP A 305 -18.39 -9.94 8.13
C ASP A 305 -17.38 -8.78 7.98
N LEU A 306 -16.24 -9.01 7.32
CA LEU A 306 -15.16 -8.02 7.20
C LEU A 306 -15.62 -6.70 6.58
N GLU A 307 -16.51 -6.73 5.59
CA GLU A 307 -17.07 -5.55 4.95
C GLU A 307 -18.06 -4.81 5.84
N ILE A 308 -18.76 -5.52 6.73
CA ILE A 308 -19.65 -4.90 7.73
C ILE A 308 -18.80 -4.18 8.78
N GLN A 309 -17.75 -4.83 9.28
CA GLN A 309 -16.78 -4.19 10.18
C GLN A 309 -16.08 -3.00 9.50
N ALA A 310 -15.79 -3.09 8.21
CA ALA A 310 -15.25 -1.97 7.43
C ALA A 310 -16.25 -0.82 7.34
N ALA A 311 -17.55 -1.09 7.10
CA ALA A 311 -18.59 -0.08 7.06
C ALA A 311 -18.70 0.70 8.38
N GLU A 312 -18.72 -0.01 9.52
CA GLU A 312 -18.71 0.61 10.85
C GLU A 312 -17.48 1.51 11.04
N PHE A 313 -16.30 1.02 10.65
CA PHE A 313 -15.06 1.79 10.77
C PHE A 313 -15.03 3.02 9.84
N ILE A 314 -15.51 2.89 8.61
CA ILE A 314 -15.58 3.98 7.61
C ILE A 314 -16.40 5.13 8.18
N LYS A 315 -17.60 4.84 8.70
CA LYS A 315 -18.51 5.84 9.24
C LYS A 315 -17.89 6.73 10.32
N GLU A 316 -16.99 6.16 11.12
CA GLU A 316 -16.38 6.85 12.26
C GLU A 316 -15.02 7.48 11.95
N ASN A 317 -14.23 6.91 11.04
CA ASN A 317 -12.79 7.19 10.93
C ASN A 317 -12.31 7.61 9.55
N ILE A 318 -13.10 7.39 8.48
CA ILE A 318 -12.66 7.62 7.11
C ILE A 318 -13.40 8.83 6.55
N LYS A 319 -12.65 9.83 6.09
CA LYS A 319 -13.21 11.07 5.53
C LYS A 319 -13.16 11.06 4.02
N LYS A 320 -12.20 10.33 3.44
CA LYS A 320 -12.08 10.20 1.99
C LYS A 320 -13.28 9.45 1.42
N PRO A 321 -13.79 9.84 0.25
CA PRO A 321 -14.87 9.12 -0.40
C PRO A 321 -14.47 7.67 -0.66
N VAL A 322 -15.38 6.75 -0.34
CA VAL A 322 -15.23 5.32 -0.60
C VAL A 322 -16.26 4.87 -1.62
N VAL A 323 -15.80 4.16 -2.66
CA VAL A 323 -16.62 3.44 -3.62
C VAL A 323 -16.47 1.95 -3.34
N ALA A 324 -17.57 1.21 -3.29
CA ALA A 324 -17.51 -0.22 -3.02
C ALA A 324 -18.31 -1.09 -3.99
N PHE A 325 -17.79 -2.29 -4.22
CA PHE A 325 -18.48 -3.35 -4.96
C PHE A 325 -18.41 -4.66 -4.16
N ILE A 326 -19.52 -5.36 -4.04
CA ILE A 326 -19.57 -6.69 -3.41
C ILE A 326 -19.79 -7.75 -4.48
N ALA A 327 -18.83 -8.65 -4.63
CA ALA A 327 -18.92 -9.78 -5.55
C ALA A 327 -19.83 -10.89 -5.01
N GLY A 328 -20.43 -11.69 -5.90
CA GLY A 328 -21.26 -12.83 -5.53
C GLY A 328 -22.73 -12.52 -5.24
N GLN A 329 -23.24 -11.37 -5.70
CA GLN A 329 -24.64 -10.93 -5.50
C GLN A 329 -25.70 -11.95 -5.98
N THR A 330 -25.39 -12.71 -7.04
CA THR A 330 -26.28 -13.71 -7.63
C THR A 330 -26.00 -15.14 -7.14
N ALA A 331 -25.16 -15.31 -6.12
CA ALA A 331 -24.77 -16.63 -5.64
C ALA A 331 -25.99 -17.39 -5.06
N PRO A 332 -26.18 -18.66 -5.45
CA PRO A 332 -27.27 -19.48 -4.92
C PRO A 332 -27.07 -19.79 -3.43
N LYS A 333 -28.16 -19.78 -2.67
CA LYS A 333 -28.15 -20.07 -1.22
C LYS A 333 -27.50 -21.43 -0.94
N GLY A 334 -26.63 -21.48 0.06
CA GLY A 334 -26.02 -22.72 0.56
C GLY A 334 -24.90 -23.31 -0.32
N LYS A 335 -24.45 -22.62 -1.37
CA LYS A 335 -23.25 -23.04 -2.13
C LYS A 335 -22.00 -22.32 -1.64
N ARG A 336 -20.91 -23.08 -1.55
CA ARG A 336 -19.56 -22.55 -1.35
C ARG A 336 -19.02 -22.01 -2.69
N MET A 337 -18.56 -20.78 -2.71
CA MET A 337 -17.89 -20.18 -3.88
C MET A 337 -16.39 -20.49 -3.88
N GLY A 338 -15.69 -20.13 -4.96
CA GLY A 338 -14.29 -20.51 -5.20
C GLY A 338 -13.31 -20.13 -4.09
N HIS A 339 -13.46 -18.96 -3.47
CA HIS A 339 -12.61 -18.58 -2.35
C HIS A 339 -13.00 -19.31 -1.07
N ALA A 340 -12.01 -19.89 -0.38
CA ALA A 340 -12.22 -20.72 0.79
C ALA A 340 -12.98 -20.01 1.94
N GLY A 341 -12.90 -18.68 2.04
CA GLY A 341 -13.61 -17.84 3.01
C GLY A 341 -15.04 -17.42 2.62
N ALA A 342 -15.51 -17.73 1.40
CA ALA A 342 -16.86 -17.39 0.94
C ALA A 342 -17.90 -18.41 1.45
N ILE A 343 -18.08 -18.49 2.78
CA ILE A 343 -19.11 -19.30 3.43
C ILE A 343 -20.20 -18.37 3.95
N VAL A 344 -21.42 -18.54 3.44
CA VAL A 344 -22.61 -17.81 3.92
C VAL A 344 -23.34 -18.71 4.93
N SER A 345 -23.30 -18.35 6.20
CA SER A 345 -24.01 -19.07 7.27
C SER A 345 -25.34 -18.39 7.58
N GLY A 346 -26.45 -18.97 7.10
CA GLY A 346 -27.79 -18.45 7.37
C GLY A 346 -28.04 -17.09 6.70
N SER A 347 -28.47 -16.10 7.48
CA SER A 347 -28.73 -14.73 7.03
C SER A 347 -27.52 -13.81 7.06
N ALA A 348 -26.41 -14.23 7.69
CA ALA A 348 -25.24 -13.39 7.92
C ALA A 348 -24.20 -13.52 6.78
N GLY A 349 -23.65 -12.38 6.36
CA GLY A 349 -22.58 -12.29 5.36
C GLY A 349 -23.09 -12.34 3.91
N THR A 350 -24.36 -12.03 3.68
CA THR A 350 -24.93 -11.94 2.32
C THR A 350 -24.45 -10.67 1.61
N ALA A 351 -24.42 -10.67 0.27
CA ALA A 351 -24.05 -9.46 -0.48
C ALA A 351 -24.97 -8.28 -0.15
N ALA A 352 -26.29 -8.53 -0.08
CA ALA A 352 -27.28 -7.50 0.22
C ALA A 352 -27.07 -6.85 1.60
N GLU A 353 -26.78 -7.66 2.62
CA GLU A 353 -26.50 -7.16 3.97
C GLU A 353 -25.22 -6.30 4.00
N LYS A 354 -24.15 -6.75 3.33
CA LYS A 354 -22.90 -5.99 3.24
C LYS A 354 -23.08 -4.67 2.49
N MET A 355 -23.80 -4.68 1.37
CA MET A 355 -24.10 -3.49 0.60
C MET A 355 -24.90 -2.49 1.44
N ALA A 356 -25.96 -2.94 2.13
CA ALA A 356 -26.76 -2.08 2.98
C ALA A 356 -25.95 -1.46 4.14
N ALA A 357 -25.05 -2.23 4.76
CA ALA A 357 -24.17 -1.72 5.80
C ALA A 357 -23.23 -0.62 5.27
N LEU A 358 -22.65 -0.83 4.09
CA LEU A 358 -21.76 0.14 3.44
C LEU A 358 -22.50 1.41 3.02
N GLU A 359 -23.68 1.28 2.41
CA GLU A 359 -24.53 2.42 2.06
C GLU A 359 -24.90 3.24 3.31
N ALA A 360 -25.25 2.57 4.41
CA ALA A 360 -25.54 3.22 5.70
C ALA A 360 -24.32 3.92 6.34
N ALA A 361 -23.11 3.57 5.91
CA ALA A 361 -21.86 4.24 6.28
C ALA A 361 -21.48 5.39 5.34
N GLY A 362 -22.31 5.70 4.33
CA GLY A 362 -22.04 6.76 3.35
C GLY A 362 -21.14 6.33 2.18
N VAL A 363 -20.90 5.03 2.02
CA VAL A 363 -20.12 4.49 0.90
C VAL A 363 -20.96 4.47 -0.36
N LYS A 364 -20.38 4.89 -1.50
CA LYS A 364 -21.00 4.75 -2.82
C LYS A 364 -20.89 3.30 -3.28
N VAL A 365 -21.95 2.51 -3.10
CA VAL A 365 -21.98 1.11 -3.52
C VAL A 365 -22.46 1.00 -4.97
N VAL A 366 -21.72 0.27 -5.80
CA VAL A 366 -22.08 -0.04 -7.19
C VAL A 366 -22.56 -1.47 -7.35
N VAL A 367 -23.43 -1.72 -8.32
CA VAL A 367 -24.00 -3.05 -8.57
C VAL A 367 -23.18 -3.85 -9.57
N SER A 368 -22.45 -3.17 -10.45
CA SER A 368 -21.57 -3.78 -11.45
C SER A 368 -20.11 -3.30 -11.28
N PRO A 369 -19.11 -4.18 -11.44
CA PRO A 369 -17.71 -3.75 -11.42
C PRO A 369 -17.41 -2.72 -12.53
N ALA A 370 -18.16 -2.75 -13.65
CA ALA A 370 -18.02 -1.79 -14.74
C ALA A 370 -18.47 -0.36 -14.38
N GLU A 371 -19.10 -0.17 -13.21
CA GLU A 371 -19.53 1.15 -12.72
C GLU A 371 -18.51 1.77 -11.76
N ILE A 372 -17.49 1.01 -11.32
CA ILE A 372 -16.50 1.47 -10.33
C ILE A 372 -15.83 2.77 -10.78
N GLY A 373 -15.35 2.85 -12.03
CA GLY A 373 -14.68 4.04 -12.55
C GLY A 373 -15.58 5.26 -12.54
N LYS A 374 -16.82 5.11 -13.01
CA LYS A 374 -17.81 6.20 -13.06
C LYS A 374 -18.18 6.68 -11.67
N ALA A 375 -18.33 5.76 -10.71
CA ALA A 375 -18.60 6.11 -9.33
C ALA A 375 -17.42 6.85 -8.68
N VAL A 376 -16.17 6.45 -8.97
CA VAL A 376 -14.97 7.20 -8.54
C VAL A 376 -14.97 8.62 -9.10
N LYS A 377 -15.28 8.77 -10.39
CA LYS A 377 -15.43 10.08 -11.01
C LYS A 377 -16.48 10.95 -10.34
N GLU A 378 -17.65 10.36 -10.03
CA GLU A 378 -18.76 11.05 -9.38
C GLU A 378 -18.37 11.58 -7.98
N VAL A 379 -17.64 10.80 -7.18
CA VAL A 379 -17.26 11.21 -5.81
C VAL A 379 -16.06 12.16 -5.76
N LEU A 380 -15.31 12.29 -6.85
CA LEU A 380 -14.16 13.20 -6.99
C LEU A 380 -14.48 14.46 -7.80
N SER A 381 -15.69 14.58 -8.34
CA SER A 381 -16.19 15.77 -9.04
C SER A 381 -16.95 16.68 -8.07
#